data_AF-A0A239NY36-F1
#
_entry.id   AF-A0A239NY36-F1
#
_cell.length_a   1.000
_cell.length_b   1.000
_cell.length_c   1.000
_cell.angle_alpha   90.00
_cell.angle_beta   90.00
_cell.angle_gamma   90.00
#
_symmetry.space_group_name_H-M   'P 1'
#
loop_
_entity.id
_entity.type
_entity.pdbx_description
1 polymer ?
#
loop_
_entity_poly.entity_id
_entity_poly.type
_entity_poly.pdbx_seq_one_letter_code
_entity_poly.pdbx_strand_id
1 'polypeptide(L)' 'MFGSANTSHGCIGLNDTKGAKDTSTDAYWFSTNSLIGDVVIMKNSKDEAVDPANGLNGWNMGWSAWKAGSAV' A
#
# COMPACT_ATOMS: atom_id res chain seq x y z
N MET A 1 -19.40 -4.83 -0.03
CA MET A 1 -18.47 -3.97 -0.81
C MET A 1 -17.05 -4.46 -0.56
N PHE A 2 -16.55 -4.32 0.67
CA PHE A 2 -15.26 -4.92 1.05
C PHE A 2 -15.25 -6.43 0.82
N GLY A 3 -14.16 -6.94 0.26
CA GLY A 3 -13.99 -8.36 -0.08
C GLY A 3 -14.76 -8.83 -1.32
N SER A 4 -15.55 -7.99 -1.99
CA SER A 4 -16.35 -8.41 -3.16
C SER A 4 -16.27 -7.50 -4.38
N ALA A 5 -15.98 -6.21 -4.21
CA ALA A 5 -15.89 -5.26 -5.32
C ALA A 5 -14.86 -4.16 -5.06
N ASN A 6 -14.18 -3.73 -6.12
CA ASN A 6 -13.27 -2.58 -6.10
C ASN A 6 -14.05 -1.31 -6.46
N THR A 7 -14.23 -0.41 -5.50
CA THR A 7 -15.04 0.83 -5.68
C THR A 7 -14.28 2.11 -5.33
N SER A 8 -12.97 2.02 -5.10
CA SER A 8 -12.12 3.18 -4.81
C SER A 8 -11.43 3.70 -6.07
N HIS A 9 -10.76 4.86 -5.95
CA HIS A 9 -9.90 5.43 -6.99
C HIS A 9 -8.41 5.08 -6.79
N GLY A 10 -8.12 3.98 -6.09
CA GLY A 10 -6.76 3.50 -5.84
C GLY A 10 -6.39 3.33 -4.36
N CYS A 11 -7.13 3.96 -3.43
CA CYS A 11 -6.93 3.69 -2.00
C CYS A 11 -7.35 2.25 -1.63
N ILE A 12 -6.63 1.63 -0.70
CA ILE A 12 -7.05 0.38 -0.05
C ILE A 12 -8.12 0.72 0.98
N GLY A 13 -9.35 0.28 0.73
CA GLY A 13 -10.47 0.49 1.64
C GLY A 13 -10.49 -0.56 2.75
N LEU A 14 -10.64 -0.10 4.00
CA LEU A 14 -10.86 -0.94 5.19
C LEU A 14 -12.15 -0.49 5.89
N ASN A 15 -12.82 -1.42 6.58
CA ASN A 15 -13.97 -1.06 7.41
C ASN A 15 -13.52 -0.15 8.54
N ASP A 16 -14.27 0.93 8.78
CA ASP A 16 -14.05 1.83 9.91
C ASP A 16 -15.34 2.54 10.35
N THR A 17 -15.29 3.17 11.52
CA THR A 17 -16.35 4.04 12.04
C THR A 17 -15.87 5.48 12.17
N LYS A 18 -16.80 6.43 12.03
CA LYS A 18 -16.48 7.86 12.09
C LYS A 18 -15.80 8.21 13.43
N GLY A 19 -14.63 8.80 13.34
CA GLY A 19 -13.85 9.27 14.49
C GLY A 19 -12.80 8.30 15.00
N ALA A 20 -12.61 7.13 14.35
CA ALA A 20 -11.51 6.20 14.60
C ALA A 20 -11.41 5.73 16.08
N LYS A 21 -12.55 5.61 16.77
CA LYS A 21 -12.62 5.20 18.18
C LYS A 21 -13.02 3.73 18.38
N ASP A 22 -13.55 3.09 17.35
CA ASP A 22 -13.96 1.69 17.43
C ASP A 22 -12.74 0.79 17.23
N THR A 23 -12.32 0.13 18.31
CA THR A 23 -11.13 -0.71 18.32
C THR A 23 -11.33 -2.07 17.66
N SER A 24 -12.56 -2.39 17.24
CA SER A 24 -12.92 -3.64 16.57
C SER A 24 -12.81 -3.59 15.04
N THR A 25 -12.52 -2.41 14.46
CA THR A 25 -12.49 -2.25 13.00
C THR A 25 -11.14 -2.65 12.39
N ASP A 26 -11.18 -3.12 11.14
CA ASP A 26 -9.97 -3.48 10.38
C ASP A 26 -9.01 -2.29 10.24
N ALA A 27 -9.57 -1.09 10.00
CA ALA A 27 -8.79 0.14 9.88
C ALA A 27 -8.08 0.51 11.19
N TYR A 28 -8.75 0.35 12.34
CA TYR A 28 -8.15 0.59 13.65
C TYR A 28 -7.00 -0.39 13.91
N TRP A 29 -7.22 -1.69 13.66
CA TRP A 29 -6.18 -2.70 13.83
C TRP A 29 -4.96 -2.39 12.94
N PHE A 30 -5.19 -2.13 11.65
CA PHE A 30 -4.10 -1.85 10.70
C PHE A 30 -3.31 -0.61 11.12
N SER A 31 -3.99 0.48 11.49
CA SER A 31 -3.34 1.73 11.90
C SER A 31 -2.53 1.60 13.19
N THR A 32 -2.94 0.72 14.11
CA THR A 32 -2.26 0.57 15.41
C THR A 32 -1.17 -0.50 15.42
N ASN A 33 -1.19 -1.41 14.43
CA ASN A 33 -0.23 -2.52 14.31
C ASN A 33 0.74 -2.37 13.14
N SER A 34 0.73 -1.23 12.46
CA SER A 34 1.67 -0.93 11.37
C SER A 34 2.64 0.18 11.75
N LEU A 35 3.85 0.10 11.23
CA LEU A 35 4.90 1.10 11.39
C LEU A 35 5.33 1.67 10.04
N ILE A 36 5.95 2.85 10.07
CA ILE A 36 6.61 3.40 8.88
C ILE A 36 7.73 2.45 8.48
N GLY A 37 7.65 1.95 7.24
CA GLY A 37 8.59 0.96 6.69
C GLY A 37 7.99 -0.44 6.53
N ASP A 38 6.85 -0.73 7.14
CA ASP A 38 6.12 -1.96 6.85
C ASP A 38 5.65 -1.97 5.39
N VAL A 39 5.68 -3.15 4.77
CA VAL A 39 5.48 -3.31 3.32
C VAL A 39 4.09 -3.87 3.03
N VAL A 40 3.38 -3.21 2.12
CA VAL A 40 2.14 -3.72 1.53
C VAL A 40 2.42 -4.17 0.10
N ILE A 41 2.19 -5.46 -0.19
CA ILE A 41 2.38 -6.03 -1.53
C ILE A 41 1.02 -6.22 -2.19
N MET A 42 0.74 -5.40 -3.21
CA MET A 42 -0.45 -5.57 -4.04
C MET A 42 -0.22 -6.69 -5.07
N LYS A 43 -1.11 -7.67 -5.12
CA LYS A 43 -1.07 -8.79 -6.07
C LYS A 43 -2.38 -8.88 -6.84
N ASN A 44 -2.31 -9.28 -8.10
CA ASN A 44 -3.46 -9.53 -8.98
C ASN A 44 -4.37 -8.31 -9.20
N SER A 45 -3.85 -7.08 -9.03
CA SER A 45 -4.55 -5.88 -9.51
C SER A 45 -4.59 -5.88 -11.03
N LYS A 46 -5.59 -5.21 -11.61
CA LYS A 46 -5.64 -4.90 -13.05
C LYS A 46 -4.88 -3.62 -13.40
N ASP A 47 -4.51 -2.83 -12.40
CA ASP A 47 -3.71 -1.63 -12.56
C ASP A 47 -2.22 -1.98 -12.70
N GLU A 48 -1.45 -0.99 -13.15
CA GLU A 48 -0.01 -1.11 -13.31
C GLU A 48 0.72 -1.17 -11.96
N ALA A 49 1.91 -1.78 -11.96
CA ALA A 49 2.80 -1.71 -10.80
C ALA A 49 3.22 -0.25 -10.56
N VAL A 50 3.27 0.16 -9.30
CA VAL A 50 3.60 1.55 -8.95
C VAL A 50 5.05 1.84 -9.36
N ASP A 51 5.26 3.01 -10.00
CA ASP A 51 6.60 3.44 -10.41
C ASP A 51 7.58 3.43 -9.23
N PRO A 52 8.77 2.82 -9.37
CA PRO A 52 9.78 2.79 -8.31
C PRO A 52 10.20 4.17 -7.80
N ALA A 53 10.11 5.22 -8.63
CA ALA A 53 10.47 6.59 -8.29
C ALA A 53 9.34 7.37 -7.60
N ASN A 54 8.18 6.75 -7.32
CA ASN A 54 7.03 7.36 -6.64
C ASN A 54 7.23 7.51 -5.11
N GLY A 55 8.46 7.80 -4.66
CA GLY A 55 8.83 8.06 -3.26
C GLY A 55 8.95 6.83 -2.35
N LEU A 56 7.94 5.95 -2.29
CA LEU A 56 7.87 4.82 -1.34
C LEU A 56 8.03 3.43 -1.98
N ASN A 57 8.23 3.36 -3.30
CA ASN A 57 8.12 2.12 -4.09
C ASN A 57 9.46 1.62 -4.63
N GLY A 58 10.60 2.01 -4.04
CA GLY A 58 11.93 1.62 -4.51
C GLY A 58 12.12 0.10 -4.66
N TRP A 59 11.38 -0.70 -3.88
CA TRP A 59 11.35 -2.17 -3.98
C TRP A 59 10.80 -2.73 -5.30
N ASN A 60 10.12 -1.90 -6.11
CA ASN A 60 9.66 -2.29 -7.45
C ASN A 60 10.78 -2.21 -8.50
N MET A 61 11.94 -1.64 -8.18
CA MET A 61 13.11 -1.62 -9.06
C MET A 61 13.87 -2.95 -8.98
N GLY A 62 14.28 -3.47 -10.14
CA GLY A 62 15.17 -4.63 -10.19
C GLY A 62 16.52 -4.33 -9.51
N TRP A 63 17.03 -5.28 -8.72
CA TRP A 63 18.24 -5.08 -7.92
C TRP A 63 19.50 -4.69 -8.72
N SER A 64 19.65 -5.22 -9.94
CA SER A 64 20.76 -4.86 -10.83
C SER A 64 20.71 -3.38 -11.23
N ALA A 65 19.52 -2.86 -11.55
CA ALA A 65 19.29 -1.47 -11.88
C ALA A 65 19.51 -0.56 -10.66
N TRP A 66 18.99 -0.96 -9.50
CA TRP A 66 19.21 -0.23 -8.24
C TRP A 66 20.70 -0.07 -7.94
N LYS A 67 21.47 -1.16 -8.06
CA LYS A 67 22.91 -1.15 -7.81
C LYS A 67 23.71 -0.33 -8.83
N ALA A 68 23.27 -0.29 -10.10
CA ALA A 68 23.94 0.50 -11.12
C ALA A 68 23.87 2.01 -10.78
N GLY A 69 22.84 2.43 -10.04
CA GLY A 69 22.61 3.83 -9.72
C GLY A 69 22.17 4.64 -10.93
N SER A 70 21.94 5.93 -10.72
CA SER A 70 21.50 6.87 -11.75
C SER A 70 22.41 8.10 -11.88
N ALA A 71 23.52 8.13 -11.14
CA ALA A 71 24.49 9.21 -11.22
C ALA A 71 25.32 9.07 -12.51
N VAL A 72 25.55 10.20 -13.18
CA VAL A 72 26.41 10.34 -14.36
C VAL A 72 27.75 10.98 -13.99
#